data_AF-F2BAI9-F1
#
_entry.id   AF-F2BAI9-F1
#
_cell.length_a   1.000
_cell.length_b   1.000
_cell.length_c   1.000
_cell.angle_alpha   90.00
_cell.angle_beta   90.00
_cell.angle_gamma   90.00
#
_symmetry.space_group_name_H-M   'P 1'
#
loop_
_entity.id
_entity.type
_entity.pdbx_description
1 polymer ?
#
loop_
_entity_poly.entity_id
_entity_poly.type
_entity_poly.pdbx_seq_one_letter_code
_entity_poly.pdbx_strand_id
1 'polypeptide(L)'
;MTDFAIAALVYDGEGDDAAAALWQAAHAAQAAGIRAAGLLNPLDAQGRHIKSQLVSVADGQSFEIFQQLGSGSQGCKLDGRLLAEAASVLRRAADEGADILFFNKFGHAEIENRGLNAEYLAAVSAGIPVLTAV
;
A
#
# COMPACT_ATOMS: atom_id res chain seq x y z
N MET A 1 -23.29 -12.78 -8.48
CA MET A 1 -22.35 -11.66 -8.71
C MET A 1 -21.41 -11.65 -7.54
N THR A 2 -20.11 -11.82 -7.78
CA THR A 2 -19.11 -11.55 -6.75
C THR A 2 -19.04 -10.04 -6.62
N ASP A 3 -19.53 -9.49 -5.51
CA ASP A 3 -19.41 -8.06 -5.25
C ASP A 3 -17.96 -7.77 -4.90
N PHE A 4 -17.25 -7.12 -5.80
CA PHE A 4 -15.89 -6.65 -5.53
C PHE A 4 -15.99 -5.34 -4.74
N ALA A 5 -15.70 -5.40 -3.44
CA ALA A 5 -15.71 -4.23 -2.56
C ALA A 5 -14.39 -3.44 -2.68
N ILE A 6 -14.26 -2.66 -3.76
CA ILE A 6 -13.10 -1.80 -4.00
C ILE A 6 -13.52 -0.34 -3.81
N ALA A 7 -12.75 0.39 -3.00
CA ALA A 7 -12.86 1.84 -2.88
C ALA A 7 -11.50 2.50 -3.17
N ALA A 8 -11.54 3.66 -3.81
CA ALA A 8 -10.36 4.44 -4.12
C ALA A 8 -10.57 5.91 -3.77
N LEU A 9 -9.60 6.51 -3.10
CA LEU A 9 -9.51 7.94 -2.90
C LEU A 9 -8.79 8.57 -4.09
N VAL A 10 -9.54 9.28 -4.93
CA VAL A 10 -9.00 9.98 -6.10
C VAL A 10 -8.53 11.36 -5.68
N TYR A 11 -7.30 11.74 -6.04
CA TYR A 11 -6.73 13.03 -5.65
C TYR A 11 -5.87 13.66 -6.76
N ASP A 12 -5.68 14.97 -6.67
CA ASP A 12 -4.76 15.72 -7.51
C ASP A 12 -3.47 16.08 -6.74
N GLY A 13 -2.34 16.18 -7.46
CA GLY A 13 -1.06 16.59 -6.89
C GLY A 13 -0.24 15.45 -6.30
N GLU A 14 0.54 15.73 -5.24
CA GLU A 14 1.50 14.78 -4.67
C GLU A 14 0.83 13.64 -3.88
N GLY A 15 -0.31 13.90 -3.22
CA GLY A 15 -1.06 12.88 -2.49
C GLY A 15 -0.75 12.72 -1.02
N ASP A 16 -0.10 13.72 -0.42
CA ASP A 16 0.16 13.74 1.03
C ASP A 16 -1.13 13.62 1.85
N ASP A 17 -2.16 14.41 1.49
CA ASP A 17 -3.47 14.35 2.14
C ASP A 17 -4.16 12.99 1.93
N ALA A 18 -3.96 12.37 0.77
CA ALA A 18 -4.54 11.07 0.46
C ALA A 18 -3.86 9.95 1.28
N ALA A 19 -2.53 9.98 1.39
CA ALA A 19 -1.78 9.07 2.25
C ALA A 19 -2.19 9.25 3.72
N ALA A 20 -2.36 10.49 4.18
CA ALA A 20 -2.86 10.78 5.52
C ALA A 20 -4.28 10.25 5.76
N ALA A 21 -5.19 10.45 4.81
CA ALA A 21 -6.55 9.94 4.88
C ALA A 21 -6.58 8.40 4.95
N LEU A 22 -5.73 7.71 4.20
CA LEU A 22 -5.61 6.25 4.27
C LEU A 22 -5.14 5.78 5.65
N TRP A 23 -4.11 6.41 6.23
CA TRP A 23 -3.67 6.09 7.59
C TRP A 23 -4.75 6.37 8.64
N GLN A 24 -5.46 7.49 8.52
CA GLN A 24 -6.57 7.83 9.41
C GLN A 24 -7.69 6.79 9.32
N ALA A 25 -8.06 6.37 8.11
CA ALA A 25 -9.07 5.33 7.90
C ALA A 25 -8.62 3.97 8.45
N ALA A 26 -7.35 3.60 8.27
CA ALA A 26 -6.79 2.37 8.82
C ALA A 26 -6.84 2.36 10.35
N HIS A 27 -6.41 3.44 11.01
CA HIS A 27 -6.47 3.56 12.46
C HIS A 27 -7.90 3.59 12.99
N ALA A 28 -8.83 4.27 12.29
CA ALA A 28 -10.24 4.27 12.66
C ALA A 28 -10.85 2.86 12.57
N ALA A 29 -10.50 2.09 11.54
CA ALA A 29 -10.94 0.70 11.40
C ALA A 29 -10.38 -0.19 12.54
N GLN A 30 -9.10 -0.07 12.85
CA GLN A 30 -8.47 -0.80 13.96
C GLN A 30 -9.12 -0.46 15.30
N ALA A 31 -9.39 0.82 15.56
CA ALA A 31 -10.06 1.29 16.77
C ALA A 31 -11.50 0.76 16.88
N ALA A 32 -12.15 0.45 15.75
CA ALA A 32 -13.46 -0.19 15.70
C ALA A 32 -13.41 -1.73 15.83
N GLY A 33 -12.22 -2.33 16.05
CA GLY A 33 -12.03 -3.77 16.17
C GLY A 33 -12.00 -4.52 14.83
N ILE A 34 -11.91 -3.80 13.71
CA ILE A 34 -11.76 -4.38 12.37
C ILE A 34 -10.30 -4.81 12.19
N ARG A 35 -10.07 -6.02 11.66
CA ARG A 35 -8.74 -6.52 11.32
C ARG A 35 -8.25 -5.87 10.03
N ALA A 36 -7.91 -4.60 10.12
CA ALA A 36 -7.30 -3.84 9.04
C ALA A 36 -5.82 -4.19 8.91
N ALA A 37 -5.40 -4.54 7.70
CA ALA A 37 -4.02 -4.79 7.33
C ALA A 37 -3.72 -4.11 6.00
N GLY A 38 -2.46 -4.09 5.58
CA GLY A 38 -2.08 -3.35 4.39
C GLY A 38 -0.67 -2.84 4.38
N LEU A 39 -0.30 -2.14 3.31
CA LEU A 39 0.96 -1.42 3.17
C LEU A 39 0.67 0.00 2.70
N LEU A 40 1.15 0.99 3.43
CA LEU A 40 1.00 2.41 3.09
C LEU A 40 2.36 3.12 3.20
N ASN A 41 2.60 4.17 2.41
CA ASN A 41 3.73 5.05 2.65
C ASN A 41 3.56 5.74 4.01
N PRO A 42 4.57 5.74 4.90
CA PRO A 42 4.50 6.50 6.15
C PRO A 42 4.59 8.01 5.87
N LEU A 43 4.17 8.82 6.83
CA LEU A 43 4.29 10.28 6.76
C LEU A 43 5.50 10.77 7.56
N ASP A 44 6.16 11.81 7.05
CA ASP A 44 7.18 12.54 7.81
C ASP A 44 6.56 13.54 8.81
N ALA A 45 7.41 14.24 9.56
CA ALA A 45 6.97 15.22 10.56
C ALA A 45 6.22 16.43 9.98
N GLN A 46 6.26 16.62 8.65
CA GLN A 46 5.54 17.66 7.92
C GLN A 46 4.27 17.12 7.25
N GLY A 47 3.93 15.84 7.45
CA GLY A 47 2.77 15.19 6.86
C GLY A 47 2.98 14.73 5.41
N ARG A 48 4.23 14.72 4.91
CA ARG A 48 4.53 14.29 3.55
C ARG A 48 4.80 12.80 3.50
N HIS A 49 4.30 12.12 2.48
CA HIS A 49 4.51 10.68 2.37
C HIS A 49 5.96 10.34 1.96
N ILE A 50 6.56 9.39 2.66
CA ILE A 50 7.92 8.91 2.40
C ILE A 50 7.84 7.83 1.31
N LYS A 51 8.02 8.26 0.06
CA LYS A 51 7.90 7.40 -1.15
C LYS A 51 8.77 6.15 -1.16
N SER A 52 9.91 6.17 -0.46
CA SER A 52 10.87 5.05 -0.44
C SER A 52 10.52 3.96 0.56
N GLN A 53 9.48 4.14 1.37
CA GLN A 53 9.13 3.22 2.45
C GLN A 53 7.69 2.75 2.35
N LEU A 54 7.42 1.50 2.72
CA LEU A 54 6.09 1.01 3.04
C LEU A 54 6.06 0.57 4.48
N VAL A 55 4.95 0.85 5.17
CA VAL A 55 4.71 0.41 6.54
C VAL A 55 3.45 -0.44 6.58
N SER A 56 3.57 -1.58 7.25
CA SER A 56 2.47 -2.48 7.55
C SER A 56 1.46 -1.80 8.45
N VAL A 57 0.20 -1.78 8.02
CA VAL A 57 -0.91 -1.23 8.82
C VAL A 57 -1.13 -2.06 10.09
N ALA A 58 -0.94 -3.37 10.02
CA ALA A 58 -1.31 -4.29 11.11
C ALA A 58 -0.40 -4.15 12.34
N ASP A 59 0.91 -3.96 12.11
CA ASP A 59 1.93 -4.05 13.16
C ASP A 59 3.03 -2.98 13.09
N GLY A 60 2.99 -2.09 12.10
CA GLY A 60 3.97 -1.02 11.94
C GLY A 60 5.33 -1.47 11.39
N GLN A 61 5.46 -2.71 10.90
CA GLN A 61 6.69 -3.16 10.25
C GLN A 61 7.01 -2.28 9.03
N SER A 62 8.22 -1.71 8.97
CA SER A 62 8.67 -0.82 7.90
C SER A 62 9.59 -1.54 6.91
N PHE A 63 9.46 -1.21 5.64
CA PHE A 63 10.20 -1.75 4.51
C PHE A 63 10.73 -0.62 3.64
N GLU A 64 12.05 -0.57 3.41
CA GLU A 64 12.61 0.21 2.31
C GLU A 64 12.30 -0.49 1.00
N ILE A 65 11.85 0.25 -0.02
CA ILE A 65 11.50 -0.29 -1.34
C ILE A 65 12.35 0.31 -2.46
N PHE A 66 13.21 1.27 -2.17
CA PHE A 66 14.08 1.89 -3.18
C PHE A 66 15.53 1.38 -3.08
N GLN A 67 16.15 1.18 -4.24
CA GLN A 67 17.58 0.92 -4.40
C GLN A 67 18.35 2.23 -4.68
N GLN A 68 19.62 2.25 -4.27
CA GLN A 68 20.53 3.33 -4.62
C GLN A 68 21.19 3.07 -5.98
N LEU A 69 20.78 3.82 -7.01
CA LEU A 69 21.28 3.67 -8.38
C LEU A 69 22.49 4.58 -8.73
N GLY A 70 23.09 5.25 -7.73
CA GLY A 70 24.21 6.18 -7.91
C GLY A 70 23.82 7.54 -8.49
N SER A 71 24.78 8.49 -8.47
CA SER A 71 24.60 9.85 -8.94
C SER A 71 24.59 9.90 -10.48
N GLY A 72 23.39 9.86 -11.08
CA GLY A 72 23.20 9.99 -12.53
C GLY A 72 22.13 9.11 -13.14
N SER A 73 21.55 8.18 -12.38
CA SER A 73 20.48 7.32 -12.87
C SER A 73 19.14 8.07 -12.95
N GLN A 74 18.53 8.05 -14.14
CA GLN A 74 17.11 8.43 -14.33
C GLN A 74 16.17 7.21 -14.23
N GLY A 75 16.70 6.03 -13.92
CA GLY A 75 15.93 4.80 -13.83
C GLY A 75 15.02 4.75 -12.61
N CYS A 76 14.00 3.89 -12.68
CA CYS A 76 13.08 3.63 -11.58
C CYS A 76 13.86 3.18 -10.33
N LYS A 77 13.81 3.98 -9.26
CA LYS A 77 14.48 3.68 -7.99
C LYS A 77 13.86 2.50 -7.26
N LEU A 78 12.67 2.04 -7.67
CA LEU A 78 11.97 0.93 -7.05
C LEU A 78 12.75 -0.38 -7.24
N ASP A 79 13.05 -1.05 -6.14
CA ASP A 79 13.62 -2.38 -6.10
C ASP A 79 12.48 -3.40 -6.01
N GLY A 80 12.27 -4.17 -7.07
CA GLY A 80 11.20 -5.16 -7.13
C GLY A 80 11.35 -6.29 -6.10
N ARG A 81 12.58 -6.62 -5.67
CA ARG A 81 12.81 -7.64 -4.65
C ARG A 81 12.36 -7.12 -3.29
N LEU A 82 12.73 -5.89 -2.96
CA LEU A 82 12.30 -5.24 -1.71
C LEU A 82 10.78 -5.03 -1.68
N LEU A 83 10.18 -4.65 -2.81
CA LEU A 83 8.73 -4.56 -2.89
C LEU A 83 8.06 -5.93 -2.71
N ALA A 84 8.57 -6.99 -3.33
CA ALA A 84 8.02 -8.34 -3.19
C ALA A 84 8.10 -8.87 -1.75
N GLU A 85 9.15 -8.48 -1.02
CA GLU A 85 9.32 -8.72 0.41
C GLU A 85 8.23 -8.01 1.22
N ALA A 86 8.06 -6.70 1.00
CA ALA A 86 6.98 -5.93 1.62
C ALA A 86 5.60 -6.53 1.30
N ALA A 87 5.35 -6.87 0.03
CA ALA A 87 4.11 -7.46 -0.46
C ALA A 87 3.73 -8.80 0.22
N SER A 88 4.69 -9.48 0.85
CA SER A 88 4.39 -10.67 1.67
C SER A 88 3.45 -10.39 2.84
N VAL A 89 3.43 -9.15 3.35
CA VAL A 89 2.49 -8.69 4.37
C VAL A 89 1.05 -8.80 3.87
N LEU A 90 0.79 -8.40 2.63
CA LEU A 90 -0.56 -8.42 2.04
C LEU A 90 -1.05 -9.85 1.84
N ARG A 91 -0.18 -10.74 1.34
CA ARG A 91 -0.51 -12.17 1.16
C ARG A 91 -0.82 -12.83 2.50
N ARG A 92 0.03 -12.61 3.51
CA ARG A 92 -0.18 -13.13 4.85
C ARG A 92 -1.47 -12.61 5.48
N ALA A 93 -1.73 -11.31 5.36
CA ALA A 93 -2.95 -10.71 5.88
C ALA A 93 -4.21 -11.28 5.23
N ALA A 94 -4.17 -11.55 3.92
CA ALA A 94 -5.26 -12.24 3.24
C ALA A 94 -5.46 -13.66 3.77
N ASP A 95 -4.38 -14.43 3.95
CA ASP A 95 -4.42 -15.81 4.48
C ASP A 95 -4.90 -15.87 5.94
N GLU A 96 -4.53 -14.88 6.76
CA GLU A 96 -4.99 -14.73 8.15
C GLU A 96 -6.41 -14.12 8.25
N GLY A 97 -7.00 -13.82 7.10
CA GLY A 97 -8.39 -13.41 6.96
C GLY A 97 -8.64 -11.95 7.34
N ALA A 98 -7.80 -11.00 6.96
CA ALA A 98 -8.03 -9.58 7.15
C ALA A 98 -9.45 -9.17 6.68
N ASP A 99 -10.09 -8.27 7.44
CA ASP A 99 -11.44 -7.80 7.13
C ASP A 99 -11.44 -6.70 6.05
N ILE A 100 -10.29 -6.02 5.88
CA ILE A 100 -10.04 -5.02 4.85
C ILE A 100 -8.53 -4.90 4.60
N LEU A 101 -8.15 -4.70 3.35
CA LEU A 101 -6.76 -4.43 2.95
C LEU A 101 -6.58 -3.02 2.42
N PHE A 102 -5.62 -2.31 3.02
CA PHE A 102 -5.14 -1.01 2.58
C PHE A 102 -3.94 -1.19 1.68
N PHE A 103 -3.95 -0.52 0.55
CA PHE A 103 -2.84 -0.57 -0.38
C PHE A 103 -2.37 0.84 -0.69
N ASN A 104 -1.05 0.95 -0.84
CA ASN A 104 -0.41 2.18 -1.21
C ASN A 104 -0.78 2.60 -2.63
N LYS A 105 -0.51 3.88 -2.93
CA LYS A 105 -0.79 4.48 -4.24
C LYS A 105 -0.22 3.65 -5.39
N PHE A 106 -1.09 3.41 -6.36
CA PHE A 106 -0.80 2.93 -7.69
C PHE A 106 -0.19 4.05 -8.54
N GLY A 107 0.94 3.79 -9.19
CA GLY A 107 1.70 4.81 -9.91
C GLY A 107 2.56 4.19 -11.01
N HIS A 108 3.47 4.99 -11.57
CA HIS A 108 4.29 4.61 -12.75
C HIS A 108 4.99 3.24 -12.67
N ALA A 109 5.23 2.71 -11.46
CA ALA A 109 5.79 1.38 -11.22
C ALA A 109 4.96 0.21 -11.81
N GLU A 110 3.67 0.40 -12.01
CA GLU A 110 2.78 -0.64 -12.55
C GLU A 110 2.91 -0.83 -14.05
N ILE A 111 3.33 0.22 -14.77
CA ILE A 111 3.53 0.16 -16.23
C ILE A 111 4.56 -0.92 -16.59
N GLU A 112 5.45 -1.25 -15.64
CA GLU A 112 6.50 -2.26 -15.79
C GLU A 112 6.23 -3.55 -14.99
N ASN A 113 5.00 -3.78 -14.51
CA ASN A 113 4.63 -4.93 -13.67
C ASN A 113 5.48 -5.07 -12.39
N ARG A 114 5.99 -3.96 -11.85
CA ARG A 114 6.75 -3.93 -10.59
C ARG A 114 5.91 -3.43 -9.40
N GLY A 115 4.59 -3.50 -9.48
CA GLY A 115 3.66 -3.02 -8.45
C GLY A 115 3.05 -4.14 -7.62
N LEU A 116 1.95 -3.84 -6.91
CA LEU A 116 1.22 -4.77 -6.05
C LEU A 116 0.00 -5.42 -6.74
N ASN A 117 -0.03 -5.42 -8.08
CA ASN A 117 -1.19 -5.86 -8.86
C ASN A 117 -1.60 -7.31 -8.58
N ALA A 118 -0.64 -8.20 -8.36
CA ALA A 118 -0.91 -9.58 -8.03
C ALA A 118 -1.60 -9.69 -6.66
N GLU A 119 -1.14 -8.93 -5.67
CA GLU A 119 -1.72 -8.87 -4.34
C GLU A 119 -3.12 -8.23 -4.34
N TYR A 120 -3.34 -7.18 -5.14
CA TYR A 120 -4.68 -6.62 -5.34
C TYR A 120 -5.64 -7.63 -5.92
N LEU A 121 -5.25 -8.30 -7.01
CA LEU A 121 -6.09 -9.31 -7.64
C LEU A 121 -6.38 -10.46 -6.67
N ALA A 122 -5.39 -10.88 -5.88
CA ALA A 122 -5.58 -11.93 -4.88
C ALA A 122 -6.58 -11.51 -3.80
N ALA A 123 -6.44 -10.30 -3.22
CA ALA A 123 -7.37 -9.77 -2.23
C ALA A 123 -8.81 -9.71 -2.74
N VAL A 124 -8.98 -9.12 -3.93
CA VAL A 124 -10.29 -8.96 -4.58
C VAL A 124 -10.89 -10.33 -4.93
N SER A 125 -10.08 -11.28 -5.40
CA SER A 125 -10.53 -12.64 -5.71
C SER A 125 -10.92 -13.43 -4.46
N ALA A 126 -10.30 -13.13 -3.32
CA ALA A 126 -10.66 -13.68 -2.01
C ALA A 126 -11.91 -13.01 -1.40
N GLY A 127 -12.48 -12.00 -2.05
CA GLY A 127 -13.63 -11.25 -1.55
C GLY A 127 -13.28 -10.31 -0.38
N ILE A 128 -12.00 -10.02 -0.17
CA ILE A 128 -11.55 -9.09 0.87
C ILE A 128 -11.71 -7.66 0.33
N PRO A 129 -12.42 -6.77 1.05
CA PRO A 129 -12.52 -5.37 0.67
C PRO A 129 -11.16 -4.70 0.57
N VAL A 130 -11.00 -3.82 -0.42
CA VAL A 130 -9.75 -3.09 -0.68
C VAL A 130 -9.99 -1.59 -0.69
N LEU A 131 -9.11 -0.85 -0.01
CA LEU A 131 -9.07 0.62 -0.03
C LEU A 131 -7.68 1.11 -0.50
N THR A 132 -7.68 2.06 -1.43
CA THR A 132 -6.46 2.62 -2.04
C THR A 132 -6.60 4.13 -2.30
N ALA A 133 -5.53 4.76 -2.77
CA ALA A 133 -5.55 6.12 -3.33
C ALA A 133 -4.90 6.17 -4.71
N VAL A 134 -5.44 6.99 -5.62
CA VAL A 134 -4.99 7.11 -7.02
C VAL A 134 -4.91 8.55 -7.49
#